data_AF-E0Q1H5-F1
#
_entry.id   AF-E0Q1H5-F1
#
_cell.length_a   1.000
_cell.length_b   1.000
_cell.length_c   1.000
_cell.angle_alpha   90.00
_cell.angle_beta   90.00
_cell.angle_gamma   90.00
#
_symmetry.space_group_name_H-M   'P 1'
#
loop_
_entity.id
_entity.type
_entity.pdbx_description
1 polymer ?
#
loop_
_entity_poly.entity_id
_entity_poly.type
_entity_poly.pdbx_seq_one_letter_code
_entity_poly.pdbx_strand_id
1 'polypeptide(L)'
;MITLKNDLLKFDITGILGHEINQHIDFYNTGVEEAYLAIKNNDNSTALTILRSLKSQLDLEYKYFDTKRFWDFGTFNDAYSYVDGIKRASRALVGAPNYRNMRSMLYDIRDYMTRTRFDDDRYYGNVFALDVDKYLDEMTALEHHSHFGMFLQGIRTFYHRPGKVTAKQCLTLSKGLPPKDIEPFILIEYIEKYLR
;
A
#
# COMPACT_ATOMS: atom_id res chain seq x y z
N MET A 1 -7.89 -17.97 -11.13
CA MET A 1 -7.61 -16.86 -10.20
C MET A 1 -6.27 -17.00 -9.52
N ILE A 2 -5.47 -15.94 -9.61
CA ILE A 2 -4.17 -15.78 -8.95
C ILE A 2 -4.37 -15.72 -7.44
N THR A 3 -3.50 -16.37 -6.67
CA THR A 3 -3.45 -16.22 -5.21
C THR A 3 -2.51 -15.08 -4.85
N LEU A 4 -2.98 -14.12 -4.06
CA LEU A 4 -2.16 -13.02 -3.56
C LEU A 4 -1.24 -13.53 -2.44
N LYS A 5 0.02 -13.14 -2.46
CA LYS A 5 0.97 -13.47 -1.38
C LYS A 5 0.68 -12.62 -0.13
N ASN A 6 0.31 -11.37 -0.34
CA ASN A 6 -0.08 -10.42 0.68
C ASN A 6 -1.46 -9.87 0.33
N ASP A 7 -2.45 -10.00 1.20
CA ASP A 7 -3.80 -9.52 0.88
C ASP A 7 -3.93 -8.00 0.92
N LEU A 8 -2.93 -7.27 1.44
CA LEU A 8 -2.98 -5.82 1.60
C LEU A 8 -1.61 -5.16 1.54
N LEU A 9 -1.46 -4.20 0.62
CA LEU A 9 -0.24 -3.43 0.41
C LEU A 9 -0.25 -2.15 1.25
N LYS A 10 0.50 -2.16 2.36
CA LYS A 10 0.50 -1.07 3.36
C LYS A 10 1.56 -0.02 3.07
N PHE A 11 1.39 0.73 1.97
CA PHE A 11 2.38 1.69 1.48
C PHE A 11 2.82 2.76 2.49
N ASP A 12 1.99 3.12 3.46
CA ASP A 12 2.31 4.11 4.49
C ASP A 12 3.02 3.52 5.72
N ILE A 13 3.13 2.20 5.80
CA ILE A 13 3.81 1.48 6.88
C ILE A 13 5.22 1.08 6.48
N THR A 14 5.41 0.62 5.24
CA THR A 14 6.69 0.08 4.76
C THR A 14 6.80 0.22 3.24
N GLY A 15 7.96 -0.16 2.71
CA GLY A 15 8.23 -0.26 1.28
C GLY A 15 7.68 -1.57 0.71
N ILE A 16 6.99 -1.49 -0.43
CA ILE A 16 6.38 -2.62 -1.13
C ILE A 16 7.12 -2.84 -2.45
N LEU A 17 7.49 -4.08 -2.76
CA LEU A 17 8.16 -4.37 -4.04
C LEU A 17 7.18 -4.24 -5.20
N GLY A 18 7.65 -3.74 -6.33
CA GLY A 18 6.81 -3.54 -7.52
C GLY A 18 6.14 -4.83 -7.99
N HIS A 19 6.80 -5.98 -7.83
CA HIS A 19 6.20 -7.26 -8.20
C HIS A 19 4.98 -7.62 -7.34
N GLU A 20 4.93 -7.17 -6.08
CA GLU A 20 3.76 -7.36 -5.22
C GLU A 20 2.60 -6.53 -5.73
N ILE A 21 2.85 -5.27 -6.10
CA ILE A 21 1.84 -4.39 -6.72
C ILE A 21 1.33 -5.00 -8.03
N ASN A 22 2.25 -5.49 -8.87
CA ASN A 22 1.92 -6.13 -10.14
C ASN A 22 1.09 -7.40 -9.93
N GLN A 23 1.34 -8.17 -8.86
CA GLN A 23 0.56 -9.36 -8.51
C GLN A 23 -0.91 -9.00 -8.20
N HIS A 24 -1.16 -7.88 -7.51
CA HIS A 24 -2.51 -7.39 -7.28
C HIS A 24 -3.17 -6.90 -8.57
N ILE A 25 -2.44 -6.15 -9.41
CA ILE A 25 -2.92 -5.71 -10.73
C ILE A 25 -3.34 -6.93 -11.57
N ASP A 26 -2.54 -7.99 -11.54
CA ASP A 26 -2.82 -9.23 -12.28
C ASP A 26 -4.01 -9.99 -11.72
N PHE A 27 -4.17 -10.02 -10.40
CA PHE A 27 -5.35 -10.60 -9.75
C PHE A 27 -6.65 -9.99 -10.31
N TYR A 28 -6.71 -8.67 -10.42
CA TYR A 28 -7.89 -7.99 -10.95
C TYR A 28 -8.07 -8.17 -12.46
N ASN A 29 -7.03 -7.87 -13.24
CA ASN A 29 -7.12 -7.92 -14.70
C ASN A 29 -7.37 -9.34 -15.20
N THR A 30 -6.63 -10.33 -14.69
CA THR A 30 -6.82 -11.74 -15.06
C THR A 30 -8.16 -12.25 -14.59
N GLY A 31 -8.60 -11.90 -13.37
CA GLY A 31 -9.91 -12.30 -12.86
C GLY A 31 -11.06 -11.76 -13.71
N VAL A 32 -10.96 -10.52 -14.20
CA VAL A 32 -11.95 -9.96 -15.13
C VAL A 32 -12.01 -10.76 -16.43
N GLU A 33 -10.87 -11.09 -17.03
CA GLU A 33 -10.82 -11.88 -18.28
C GLU A 33 -11.34 -13.31 -18.07
N GLU A 34 -10.99 -13.97 -16.96
CA GLU A 34 -11.53 -15.28 -16.57
C GLU A 34 -13.06 -15.22 -16.42
N ALA A 35 -13.60 -14.17 -15.80
CA ALA A 35 -15.04 -13.99 -15.65
C ALA A 35 -15.74 -13.78 -16.99
N TYR A 36 -15.18 -12.99 -17.90
CA TYR A 36 -15.72 -12.82 -19.25
C TYR A 36 -15.67 -14.11 -20.07
N LEU A 37 -14.63 -14.92 -19.92
CA LEU A 37 -14.54 -16.23 -20.57
C LEU A 37 -15.63 -17.18 -20.06
N ALA A 38 -15.85 -17.24 -18.74
CA ALA A 38 -16.92 -18.03 -18.14
C ALA A 38 -18.31 -17.60 -18.66
N ILE A 39 -18.55 -16.28 -18.75
CA ILE A 39 -19.77 -15.73 -19.36
C ILE A 39 -19.93 -16.18 -20.82
N LYS A 40 -18.86 -16.13 -21.62
CA LYS A 40 -18.87 -16.57 -23.04
C LYS A 40 -19.23 -18.06 -23.16
N ASN A 41 -18.82 -18.86 -22.18
CA ASN A 41 -19.11 -20.29 -22.10
C ASN A 41 -20.47 -20.61 -21.42
N ASN A 42 -21.32 -19.61 -21.19
CA ASN A 42 -22.59 -19.72 -20.48
C ASN A 42 -22.48 -20.18 -19.00
N ASP A 43 -21.31 -20.09 -18.40
CA ASP A 43 -21.06 -20.38 -16.99
C ASP A 43 -21.12 -19.11 -16.14
N ASN A 44 -22.34 -18.58 -15.98
CA ASN A 44 -22.58 -17.38 -15.19
C ASN A 44 -22.31 -17.60 -13.68
N SER A 45 -22.36 -18.85 -13.19
CA SER A 45 -22.11 -19.16 -11.78
C SER A 45 -20.64 -18.95 -11.43
N THR A 46 -19.73 -19.45 -12.26
CA THR A 46 -18.29 -19.22 -12.11
C THR A 46 -17.95 -17.74 -12.25
N ALA A 47 -18.51 -17.06 -13.25
CA ALA A 47 -18.30 -15.62 -13.43
C ALA A 47 -18.73 -14.79 -12.20
N LEU A 48 -19.88 -15.12 -11.62
CA LEU A 48 -20.38 -14.45 -10.41
C LEU A 48 -19.48 -14.74 -9.20
N THR A 49 -18.96 -15.96 -9.10
CA THR A 49 -18.03 -16.34 -8.04
C THR A 49 -16.72 -15.55 -8.13
N ILE A 50 -16.16 -15.41 -9.33
CA ILE A 50 -14.97 -14.59 -9.58
C ILE A 50 -15.25 -13.13 -9.21
N LEU A 51 -16.35 -12.54 -9.68
CA LEU A 51 -16.71 -11.16 -9.36
C LEU A 51 -16.82 -10.92 -7.85
N ARG A 52 -17.38 -11.87 -7.08
CA ARG A 52 -17.46 -11.76 -5.61
C ARG A 52 -16.07 -11.71 -4.97
N SER A 53 -15.14 -12.54 -5.43
CA SER A 53 -13.76 -12.52 -4.97
C SER A 53 -13.06 -11.20 -5.31
N LEU A 54 -13.21 -10.71 -6.54
CA LEU A 54 -12.66 -9.43 -6.97
C LEU A 54 -13.20 -8.27 -6.13
N LYS A 55 -14.51 -8.22 -5.90
CA LYS A 55 -15.13 -7.18 -5.08
C LYS A 55 -14.67 -7.26 -3.63
N SER A 56 -14.60 -8.46 -3.05
CA SER A 56 -14.13 -8.64 -1.67
C SER A 56 -12.72 -8.07 -1.48
N GLN A 57 -11.83 -8.32 -2.44
CA GLN A 57 -10.47 -7.80 -2.41
C GLN A 57 -10.45 -6.27 -2.62
N LEU A 58 -11.24 -5.73 -3.56
CA LEU A 58 -11.39 -4.26 -3.73
C LEU A 58 -11.89 -3.58 -2.46
N ASP A 59 -12.88 -4.14 -1.79
CA ASP A 59 -13.45 -3.58 -0.55
C ASP A 59 -12.41 -3.57 0.58
N LEU A 60 -11.61 -4.64 0.69
CA LEU A 60 -10.52 -4.76 1.66
C LEU A 60 -9.49 -3.65 1.46
N GLU A 61 -8.98 -3.51 0.24
CA GLU A 61 -7.96 -2.52 -0.09
C GLU A 61 -8.50 -1.09 -0.03
N TYR A 62 -9.70 -0.84 -0.55
CA TYR A 62 -10.36 0.46 -0.46
C TYR A 62 -10.51 0.92 0.98
N LYS A 63 -10.99 0.03 1.86
CA LYS A 63 -11.17 0.35 3.29
C LYS A 63 -9.86 0.82 3.93
N TYR A 64 -8.73 0.24 3.53
CA TYR A 64 -7.43 0.67 4.01
C TYR A 64 -6.99 2.02 3.43
N PHE A 65 -7.08 2.18 2.10
CA PHE A 65 -6.67 3.39 1.41
C PHE A 65 -7.58 4.60 1.68
N ASP A 66 -8.78 4.38 2.23
CA ASP A 66 -9.70 5.44 2.65
C ASP A 66 -9.49 5.89 4.11
N THR A 67 -8.51 5.33 4.82
CA THR A 67 -8.18 5.77 6.18
C THR A 67 -7.50 7.14 6.18
N LYS A 68 -7.81 7.98 7.18
CA LYS A 68 -7.16 9.30 7.36
C LYS A 68 -5.63 9.19 7.34
N ARG A 69 -5.09 8.17 8.00
CA ARG A 69 -3.65 7.92 8.06
C ARG A 69 -3.06 7.72 6.66
N PHE A 70 -3.66 6.86 5.85
CA PHE A 70 -3.20 6.66 4.48
C PHE A 70 -3.34 7.94 3.66
N TRP A 71 -4.46 8.65 3.77
CA TRP A 71 -4.65 9.95 3.12
C TRP A 71 -3.56 10.95 3.49
N ASP A 72 -3.11 10.93 4.76
CA ASP A 72 -2.05 11.80 5.21
C ASP A 72 -0.69 11.48 4.59
N PHE A 73 -0.43 10.20 4.27
CA PHE A 73 0.77 9.73 3.60
C PHE A 73 0.66 9.78 2.06
N GLY A 74 -0.55 9.71 1.50
CA GLY A 74 -0.78 9.44 0.07
C GLY A 74 -0.15 10.45 -0.89
N THR A 75 0.16 11.67 -0.42
CA THR A 75 0.92 12.67 -1.20
C THR A 75 2.36 12.28 -1.48
N PHE A 76 2.93 11.37 -0.69
CA PHE A 76 4.30 10.87 -0.80
C PHE A 76 4.37 9.51 -1.50
N ASN A 77 3.23 8.88 -1.77
CA ASN A 77 3.19 7.54 -2.35
C ASN A 77 3.47 7.58 -3.86
N ASP A 78 4.61 7.03 -4.27
CA ASP A 78 5.02 6.92 -5.67
C ASP A 78 4.26 5.83 -6.45
N ALA A 79 3.45 5.01 -5.76
CA ALA A 79 2.49 4.08 -6.36
C ALA A 79 1.03 4.57 -6.35
N TYR A 80 0.80 5.90 -6.33
CA TYR A 80 -0.55 6.46 -6.22
C TYR A 80 -1.51 6.04 -7.34
N SER A 81 -1.02 5.77 -8.56
CA SER A 81 -1.84 5.33 -9.69
C SER A 81 -2.56 4.00 -9.42
N TYR A 82 -1.91 3.07 -8.72
CA TYR A 82 -2.54 1.82 -8.28
C TYR A 82 -3.67 2.11 -7.29
N VAL A 83 -3.38 2.93 -6.28
CA VAL A 83 -4.33 3.29 -5.21
C VAL A 83 -5.55 4.04 -5.76
N ASP A 84 -5.35 4.95 -6.72
CA ASP A 84 -6.43 5.65 -7.40
C ASP A 84 -7.32 4.67 -8.18
N GLY A 85 -6.73 3.69 -8.87
CA GLY A 85 -7.47 2.62 -9.55
C GLY A 85 -8.37 1.84 -8.60
N ILE A 86 -7.85 1.40 -7.45
CA ILE A 86 -8.62 0.70 -6.40
C ILE A 86 -9.77 1.59 -5.91
N LYS A 87 -9.52 2.87 -5.63
CA LYS A 87 -10.54 3.80 -5.14
C LYS A 87 -11.67 4.02 -6.15
N ARG A 88 -11.34 4.17 -7.42
CA ARG A 88 -12.34 4.39 -8.47
C ARG A 88 -13.16 3.13 -8.76
N ALA A 89 -12.49 1.98 -8.89
CA ALA A 89 -13.14 0.69 -9.09
C ALA A 89 -14.11 0.38 -7.94
N SER A 90 -13.65 0.47 -6.68
CA SER A 90 -14.49 0.18 -5.51
C SER A 90 -15.72 1.11 -5.43
N ARG A 91 -15.56 2.41 -5.70
CA ARG A 91 -16.68 3.38 -5.69
C ARG A 91 -17.70 3.15 -6.80
N ALA A 92 -17.28 2.62 -7.95
CA ALA A 92 -18.19 2.27 -9.05
C ALA A 92 -19.03 1.02 -8.73
N LEU A 93 -18.51 0.10 -7.91
CA LEU A 93 -19.16 -1.16 -7.56
C LEU A 93 -20.23 -1.01 -6.46
N VAL A 94 -21.35 -0.37 -6.81
CA VAL A 94 -22.47 -0.15 -5.89
C VAL A 94 -23.29 -1.42 -5.67
N GLY A 95 -23.41 -1.84 -4.40
CA GLY A 95 -24.24 -2.97 -3.98
C GLY A 95 -23.56 -4.35 -4.12
N ALA A 96 -24.33 -5.41 -3.86
CA ALA A 96 -23.82 -6.78 -3.90
C ALA A 96 -23.75 -7.33 -5.34
N PRO A 97 -22.70 -8.10 -5.70
CA PRO A 97 -22.63 -8.80 -6.97
C PRO A 97 -23.80 -9.77 -7.17
N ASN A 98 -24.46 -9.67 -8.31
CA ASN A 98 -25.54 -10.55 -8.73
C ASN A 98 -25.59 -10.65 -10.27
N TYR A 99 -26.39 -11.58 -10.80
CA TYR A 99 -26.44 -11.82 -12.25
C TYR A 99 -26.86 -10.60 -13.08
N ARG A 100 -27.67 -9.70 -12.51
CA ARG A 100 -28.17 -8.50 -13.22
C ARG A 100 -27.08 -7.45 -13.41
N ASN A 101 -26.25 -7.22 -12.40
CA ASN A 101 -25.20 -6.20 -12.43
C ASN A 101 -23.80 -6.73 -12.78
N MET A 102 -23.62 -8.05 -12.83
CA MET A 102 -22.33 -8.72 -13.01
C MET A 102 -21.49 -8.14 -14.17
N ARG A 103 -22.07 -8.00 -15.37
CA ARG A 103 -21.35 -7.49 -16.54
C ARG A 103 -20.90 -6.04 -16.38
N SER A 104 -21.74 -5.21 -15.75
CA SER A 104 -21.44 -3.80 -15.48
C SER A 104 -20.29 -3.70 -14.47
N MET A 105 -20.37 -4.42 -13.36
CA MET A 105 -19.32 -4.40 -12.34
C MET A 105 -17.98 -4.91 -12.89
N LEU A 106 -17.97 -5.98 -13.69
CA LEU A 106 -16.75 -6.44 -14.36
C LEU A 106 -16.18 -5.39 -15.32
N TYR A 107 -17.04 -4.64 -16.01
CA TYR A 107 -16.62 -3.55 -16.88
C TYR A 107 -15.97 -2.43 -16.08
N ASP A 108 -16.58 -2.02 -14.95
CA ASP A 108 -16.05 -0.97 -14.08
C ASP A 108 -14.68 -1.35 -13.49
N ILE A 109 -14.50 -2.60 -13.04
CA ILE A 109 -13.19 -3.09 -12.59
C ILE A 109 -12.17 -2.95 -13.74
N ARG A 110 -12.52 -3.42 -14.95
CA ARG A 110 -11.62 -3.36 -16.10
C ARG A 110 -11.22 -1.94 -16.51
N ASP A 111 -12.14 -0.99 -16.37
CA ASP A 111 -11.97 0.39 -16.81
C ASP A 111 -11.09 1.19 -15.84
N TYR A 112 -11.28 0.97 -14.53
CA TYR A 112 -10.57 1.72 -13.50
C TYR A 112 -9.27 1.06 -13.03
N MET A 113 -9.14 -0.26 -13.14
CA MET A 113 -7.89 -0.90 -12.73
C MET A 113 -6.74 -0.51 -13.66
N THR A 114 -5.66 -0.04 -13.04
CA THR A 114 -4.47 0.35 -13.78
C THR A 114 -3.86 -0.83 -14.52
N ARG A 115 -3.27 -0.55 -15.69
CA ARG A 115 -2.38 -1.46 -16.41
C ARG A 115 -0.92 -1.01 -16.34
N THR A 116 -0.65 0.10 -15.66
CA THR A 116 0.70 0.59 -15.42
C THR A 116 1.44 -0.43 -14.57
N ARG A 117 2.55 -0.93 -15.12
CA ARG A 117 3.44 -1.84 -14.41
C ARG A 117 4.43 -1.07 -13.57
N PHE A 118 4.77 -1.65 -12.44
CA PHE A 118 5.82 -1.19 -11.54
C PHE A 118 7.08 -2.01 -11.80
N ASP A 119 8.25 -1.39 -11.64
CA ASP A 119 9.54 -2.12 -11.68
C ASP A 119 9.58 -3.14 -10.53
N ASP A 120 9.73 -4.42 -10.87
CA ASP A 120 9.57 -5.55 -9.96
C ASP A 120 10.55 -5.53 -8.78
N ASP A 121 11.76 -5.02 -9.01
CA ASP A 121 12.87 -5.00 -8.04
C ASP A 121 12.95 -3.69 -7.25
N ARG A 122 12.10 -2.71 -7.58
CA ARG A 122 12.04 -1.42 -6.89
C ARG A 122 11.02 -1.45 -5.75
N TYR A 123 11.37 -0.81 -4.64
CA TYR A 123 10.43 -0.51 -3.55
C TYR A 123 9.65 0.78 -3.79
N TYR A 124 8.37 0.75 -3.42
CA TYR A 124 7.40 1.86 -3.49
C TYR A 124 6.76 2.10 -2.12
N GLY A 125 6.20 3.28 -1.90
CA GLY A 125 5.60 3.66 -0.62
C GLY A 125 6.65 4.12 0.40
N ASN A 126 6.53 3.71 1.66
CA ASN A 126 7.36 4.20 2.76
C ASN A 126 8.68 3.44 2.84
N VAL A 127 9.54 3.65 1.84
CA VAL A 127 10.88 3.03 1.74
C VAL A 127 11.76 3.40 2.93
N PHE A 128 11.64 4.63 3.45
CA PHE A 128 12.34 5.07 4.66
C PHE A 128 12.01 4.21 5.88
N ALA A 129 10.74 3.86 6.08
CA ALA A 129 10.35 2.96 7.17
C ALA A 129 10.91 1.54 6.99
N LEU A 130 10.95 1.05 5.75
CA LEU A 130 11.57 -0.23 5.44
C LEU A 130 13.06 -0.24 5.78
N ASP A 131 13.78 0.82 5.40
CA ASP A 131 15.23 0.92 5.66
C ASP A 131 15.51 1.03 7.17
N VAL A 132 14.65 1.72 7.92
CA VAL A 132 14.71 1.75 9.40
C VAL A 132 14.53 0.35 9.99
N ASP A 133 13.52 -0.40 9.54
CA ASP A 133 13.26 -1.76 10.03
C ASP A 133 14.45 -2.69 9.72
N LYS A 134 14.96 -2.68 8.47
CA LYS A 134 16.13 -3.47 8.06
C LYS A 134 17.35 -3.17 8.92
N TYR A 135 17.66 -1.89 9.12
CA TYR A 135 18.84 -1.50 9.87
C TYR A 135 18.71 -1.87 11.35
N LEU A 136 17.52 -1.69 11.94
CA LEU A 136 17.26 -2.10 13.32
C LEU A 136 17.36 -3.62 13.51
N ASP A 137 16.92 -4.42 12.53
CA ASP A 137 16.98 -5.89 12.61
C ASP A 137 18.42 -6.43 12.55
N GLU A 138 19.34 -5.67 11.94
CA GLU A 138 20.76 -6.02 11.83
C GLU A 138 21.61 -5.51 13.02
N MET A 139 21.07 -4.61 13.85
CA MET A 139 21.79 -4.03 14.98
C MET A 139 22.04 -5.04 16.10
N THR A 140 23.23 -4.94 16.70
CA THR A 140 23.52 -5.59 17.98
C THR A 140 22.78 -4.91 19.14
N ALA A 141 22.67 -5.62 20.27
CA ALA A 141 22.08 -5.05 21.48
C ALA A 141 22.79 -3.76 21.93
N LEU A 142 24.11 -3.64 21.75
CA LEU A 142 24.83 -2.42 22.12
C LEU A 142 24.48 -1.26 21.18
N GLU A 143 24.37 -1.52 19.88
CA GLU A 143 23.98 -0.51 18.88
C GLU A 143 22.55 -0.02 19.09
N HIS A 144 21.63 -0.89 19.50
CA HIS A 144 20.26 -0.49 19.86
C HIS A 144 20.21 0.56 20.98
N HIS A 145 21.14 0.49 21.95
CA HIS A 145 21.20 1.45 23.06
C HIS A 145 22.08 2.68 22.73
N SER A 146 22.71 2.72 21.55
CA SER A 146 23.45 3.89 21.10
C SER A 146 22.51 5.05 20.77
N HIS A 147 23.05 6.27 20.69
CA HIS A 147 22.28 7.45 20.31
C HIS A 147 21.60 7.27 18.94
N PHE A 148 22.31 6.67 17.98
CA PHE A 148 21.77 6.37 16.65
C PHE A 148 20.69 5.28 16.69
N GLY A 149 20.88 4.22 17.47
CA GLY A 149 19.87 3.18 17.67
C GLY A 149 18.58 3.71 18.31
N MET A 150 18.69 4.60 19.30
CA MET A 150 17.53 5.29 19.88
C MET A 150 16.83 6.19 18.85
N PHE A 151 17.59 6.87 18.00
CA PHE A 151 17.05 7.67 16.91
C PHE A 151 16.24 6.83 15.93
N LEU A 152 16.78 5.71 15.44
CA LEU A 152 16.05 4.82 14.53
C LEU A 152 14.77 4.24 15.16
N GLN A 153 14.81 3.87 16.44
CA GLN A 153 13.59 3.44 17.16
C GLN A 153 12.54 4.56 17.27
N GLY A 154 12.99 5.81 17.47
CA GLY A 154 12.11 6.99 17.46
C GLY A 154 11.46 7.22 16.09
N ILE A 155 12.24 7.09 15.02
CA ILE A 155 11.76 7.18 13.63
C ILE A 155 10.76 6.06 13.32
N ARG A 156 11.08 4.81 13.68
CA ARG A 156 10.16 3.66 13.54
C ARG A 156 8.82 3.93 14.24
N THR A 157 8.89 4.46 15.46
CA THR A 157 7.71 4.84 16.24
C THR A 157 6.88 5.89 15.51
N PHE A 158 7.51 6.90 14.92
CA PHE A 158 6.82 7.89 14.10
C PHE A 158 6.15 7.26 12.88
N TYR A 159 6.85 6.44 12.09
CA TYR A 159 6.24 5.81 10.91
C TYR A 159 5.09 4.86 11.26
N HIS A 160 5.16 4.14 12.38
CA HIS A 160 4.03 3.32 12.82
C HIS A 160 2.88 4.15 13.41
N ARG A 161 3.15 5.30 14.04
CA ARG A 161 2.13 6.17 14.65
C ARG A 161 2.48 7.65 14.42
N PRO A 162 2.23 8.16 13.20
CA PRO A 162 2.56 9.54 12.85
C PRO A 162 1.75 10.53 13.70
N GLY A 163 2.43 11.50 14.30
CA GLY A 163 1.80 12.47 15.19
C GLY A 163 2.74 13.56 15.65
N LYS A 164 2.20 14.65 16.19
CA LYS A 164 2.98 15.82 16.62
C LYS A 164 4.01 15.49 17.70
N VAL A 165 3.66 14.59 18.63
CA VAL A 165 4.55 14.16 19.71
C VAL A 165 5.70 13.32 19.16
N THR A 166 5.41 12.31 18.33
CA THR A 166 6.42 11.44 17.72
C THR A 166 7.32 12.21 16.76
N ALA A 167 6.78 13.14 15.98
CA ALA A 167 7.58 14.03 15.11
C ALA A 167 8.57 14.91 15.92
N LYS A 168 8.13 15.51 17.04
CA LYS A 168 9.03 16.27 17.93
C LYS A 168 10.12 15.40 18.55
N GLN A 169 9.80 14.14 18.85
CA GLN A 169 10.76 13.17 19.37
C GLN A 169 11.83 12.86 18.32
N CYS A 170 11.46 12.64 17.06
CA CYS A 170 12.41 12.45 15.96
C CYS A 170 13.39 13.63 15.85
N LEU A 171 12.89 14.87 15.88
CA LEU A 171 13.75 16.06 15.87
C LEU A 171 14.71 16.10 17.06
N THR A 172 14.24 15.74 18.25
CA THR A 172 15.06 15.75 19.46
C THR A 172 16.18 14.72 19.37
N LEU A 173 15.85 13.50 18.93
CA LEU A 173 16.80 12.40 18.78
C LEU A 173 17.78 12.58 17.61
N SER A 174 17.42 13.41 16.61
CA SER A 174 18.33 13.74 15.52
C SER A 174 19.48 14.68 15.93
N LYS A 175 19.36 15.39 17.07
CA LYS A 175 20.31 16.44 17.47
C LYS A 175 21.68 15.85 17.78
N GLY A 176 22.70 16.29 17.06
CA GLY A 176 24.09 15.83 17.26
C GLY A 176 24.43 14.57 16.48
N LEU A 177 23.50 14.04 15.67
CA LEU A 177 23.82 13.05 14.64
C LEU A 177 24.24 13.77 13.34
N PRO A 178 25.24 13.25 12.61
CA PRO A 178 25.60 13.80 11.31
C PRO A 178 24.44 13.65 10.30
N PRO A 179 24.11 14.69 9.50
CA PRO A 179 23.01 14.64 8.54
C PRO A 179 23.08 13.44 7.58
N LYS A 180 24.27 13.19 7.02
CA LYS A 180 24.53 12.05 6.13
C LYS A 180 24.18 10.67 6.72
N ASP A 181 24.19 10.54 8.04
CA ASP A 181 23.93 9.27 8.72
C ASP A 181 22.43 9.06 8.98
N ILE A 182 21.63 10.13 8.95
CA ILE A 182 20.17 10.08 9.21
C ILE A 182 19.32 10.29 7.96
N GLU A 183 19.85 10.93 6.92
CA GLU A 183 19.18 11.20 5.64
C GLU A 183 18.48 9.97 5.02
N PRO A 184 19.09 8.76 5.00
CA PRO A 184 18.44 7.58 4.43
C PRO A 184 17.15 7.14 5.14
N PHE A 185 16.95 7.59 6.38
CA PHE A 185 15.86 7.12 7.26
C PHE A 185 14.79 8.18 7.48
N ILE A 186 14.94 9.39 6.93
CA ILE A 186 14.05 10.52 7.17
C ILE A 186 13.33 10.93 5.89
N LEU A 187 12.00 10.80 5.92
CA LEU A 187 11.10 11.49 5.00
C LEU A 187 10.71 12.83 5.62
N ILE A 188 11.53 13.87 5.38
CA ILE A 188 11.47 15.13 6.12
C ILE A 188 10.13 15.84 5.93
N GLU A 189 9.59 15.85 4.72
CA GLU A 189 8.31 16.49 4.39
C GLU A 189 7.14 15.84 5.16
N TYR A 190 7.22 14.53 5.39
CA TYR A 190 6.21 13.81 6.14
C TYR A 190 6.27 14.13 7.64
N ILE A 191 7.47 14.21 8.22
CA ILE A 191 7.66 14.62 9.62
C ILE A 191 7.19 16.07 9.81
N GLU A 192 7.60 16.98 8.93
CA GLU A 192 7.25 18.40 9.00
C GLU A 192 5.75 18.65 8.97
N LYS A 193 4.99 17.84 8.22
CA LYS A 193 3.53 17.92 8.18
C LYS A 193 2.90 17.83 9.56
N TYR A 194 3.48 17.07 10.50
CA TYR A 194 2.96 16.91 11.87
C TYR A 194 3.49 17.95 12.86
N LEU A 195 4.43 18.80 12.45
CA LEU A 195 5.02 19.84 13.29
C LEU A 195 4.33 21.20 13.15
N ARG A 196 3.66 21.41 12.01
CA ARG A 196 2.75 22.55 11.78
C ARG A 196 1.61 22.56 12.81
#